data_AF-A0A946CEJ4-F1
#
_entry.id   AF-A0A946CEJ4-F1
#
_cell.length_a   1.000
_cell.length_b   1.000
_cell.length_c   1.000
_cell.angle_alpha   90.00
_cell.angle_beta   90.00
_cell.angle_gamma   90.00
#
_symmetry.space_group_name_H-M   'P 1'
#
loop_
_entity.id
_entity.type
_entity.pdbx_description
1 polymer ?
#
loop_
_entity_poly.entity_id
_entity_poly.type
_entity_poly.pdbx_seq_one_letter_code
_entity_poly.pdbx_strand_id
1 'polypeptide(L)'
;MKISFLISGICVGAVSAATVNINTLADLGEPSETVKAIGQSPTYQNRTVGGVEAVTTKDATFAVSIDFNAGDSANNGVIWESGGATIGSTLSYNQAAATLSVHHSTNSGNALGVVTHQLTDAQVSGGEVEVVWAYDASEIEWELFVDGASSGTTVDTTEVARTQNNWSGANAAGFGIFGGNFAAGNGDNTNLAAIANLGDTATINLATGLRFWAGTDTALSKPTEKPELQIETVTVAEDGMTITWNGQDGEIYQVWRSSDLETWVELDDSITAGPEGGSYLVEGEGLIAGRMFLQVRRFE
;
A
#
# COMPACT_ATOMS: atom_id res chain seq x y z
N MET A 1 -40.98 -21.98 -3.96
CA MET A 1 -39.86 -22.94 -3.89
C MET A 1 -38.82 -22.35 -2.96
N LYS A 2 -38.64 -22.90 -1.76
CA LYS A 2 -37.63 -22.45 -0.79
C LYS A 2 -36.36 -23.27 -1.02
N ILE A 3 -35.25 -22.59 -1.27
CA ILE A 3 -33.93 -23.20 -1.33
C ILE A 3 -33.22 -22.77 -0.04
N SER A 4 -32.90 -23.75 0.81
CA SER A 4 -32.07 -23.57 1.98
C SER A 4 -30.67 -24.06 1.64
N PHE A 5 -29.65 -23.25 1.95
CA PHE A 5 -28.25 -23.67 1.90
C PHE A 5 -27.76 -23.97 3.32
N LEU A 6 -27.14 -25.13 3.46
CA LEU A 6 -26.45 -25.57 4.68
C LEU A 6 -24.96 -25.33 4.47
N ILE A 7 -24.31 -24.58 5.36
CA ILE A 7 -22.85 -24.44 5.36
C ILE A 7 -22.35 -25.07 6.66
N SER A 8 -21.58 -26.14 6.52
CA SER A 8 -20.83 -26.79 7.59
C SER A 8 -19.36 -26.76 7.21
N GLY A 9 -18.55 -26.04 7.98
CA GLY A 9 -17.09 -26.02 7.88
C GLY A 9 -16.47 -26.35 9.23
N ILE A 10 -15.74 -27.46 9.29
CA ILE A 10 -15.05 -27.98 10.47
C ILE A 10 -13.79 -27.14 10.72
N CYS A 11 -13.60 -26.67 11.95
CA CYS A 11 -12.36 -26.02 12.38
C CYS A 11 -11.26 -27.06 12.60
N VAL A 12 -10.21 -26.99 11.78
CA VAL A 12 -8.90 -27.61 12.07
C VAL A 12 -7.90 -26.46 12.16
N GLY A 13 -7.20 -26.38 13.29
CA GLY A 13 -6.37 -25.23 13.66
C GLY A 13 -5.23 -24.97 12.67
N ALA A 14 -5.23 -23.75 12.14
CA ALA A 14 -4.05 -22.98 11.82
C ALA A 14 -4.19 -21.67 12.60
N VAL A 15 -3.12 -21.22 13.26
CA VAL A 15 -3.05 -19.82 13.68
C VAL A 15 -2.83 -19.03 12.40
N SER A 16 -3.91 -18.77 11.68
CA SER A 16 -3.96 -17.67 10.71
C SER A 16 -3.91 -16.41 11.55
N ALA A 17 -2.94 -15.53 11.29
CA ALA A 17 -3.14 -14.15 11.68
C ALA A 17 -4.48 -13.70 11.08
N ALA A 18 -5.31 -13.08 11.90
CA ALA A 18 -6.47 -12.39 11.37
C ALA A 18 -5.94 -11.13 10.72
N THR A 19 -6.24 -10.91 9.45
CA THR A 19 -6.12 -9.58 8.85
C THR A 19 -7.02 -8.65 9.67
N VAL A 20 -6.42 -7.78 10.48
CA VAL A 20 -7.14 -6.80 11.28
C VAL A 20 -7.11 -5.48 10.51
N ASN A 21 -8.28 -4.89 10.28
CA ASN A 21 -8.37 -3.52 9.79
C ASN A 21 -7.87 -2.59 10.90
N ILE A 22 -6.75 -1.93 10.65
CA ILE A 22 -6.08 -1.03 11.59
C ILE A 22 -6.28 0.38 11.01
N ASN A 23 -6.90 1.28 11.77
CA ASN A 23 -7.15 2.64 11.28
C ASN A 23 -5.97 3.56 11.62
N THR A 24 -5.24 3.25 12.69
CA THR A 24 -4.06 3.99 13.14
C THR A 24 -3.02 3.04 13.72
N LEU A 25 -1.74 3.45 13.76
CA LEU A 25 -0.71 2.69 14.48
C LEU A 25 -1.04 2.41 15.95
N ALA A 26 -1.93 3.18 16.58
CA ALA A 26 -2.33 2.90 17.97
C ALA A 26 -3.14 1.60 18.09
N ASP A 27 -3.83 1.17 17.01
CA ASP A 27 -4.64 -0.06 17.01
C ASP A 27 -3.75 -1.32 17.05
N LEU A 28 -2.46 -1.19 16.71
CA LEU A 28 -1.45 -2.24 16.86
C LEU A 28 -1.04 -2.51 18.32
N GLY A 29 -1.37 -1.60 19.24
CA GLY A 29 -0.84 -1.63 20.60
C GLY A 29 0.66 -1.35 20.68
N GLU A 30 1.28 -1.77 21.77
CA GLU A 30 2.70 -1.51 22.02
C GLU A 30 3.62 -2.31 21.07
N PRO A 31 4.69 -1.69 20.52
CA PRO A 31 5.68 -2.39 19.72
C PRO A 31 6.33 -3.55 20.50
N SER A 32 6.60 -4.64 19.79
CA SER A 32 7.39 -5.76 20.32
C SER A 32 8.85 -5.38 20.54
N GLU A 33 9.37 -4.44 19.73
CA GLU A 33 10.70 -3.87 19.84
C GLU A 33 10.71 -2.42 19.33
N THR A 34 11.53 -1.57 19.95
CA THR A 34 11.75 -0.18 19.50
C THR A 34 13.25 0.13 19.45
N VAL A 35 13.75 0.53 18.29
CA VAL A 35 15.15 0.92 18.07
C VAL A 35 15.26 2.43 17.95
N LYS A 36 15.92 3.07 18.91
CA LYS A 36 16.06 4.54 19.01
C LYS A 36 17.44 5.08 18.65
N ALA A 37 18.25 4.26 17.97
CA ALA A 37 19.58 4.64 17.53
C ALA A 37 19.82 4.13 16.11
N ILE A 38 20.37 4.99 15.26
CA ILE A 38 20.89 4.63 13.95
C ILE A 38 22.07 3.68 14.13
N GLY A 39 22.13 2.63 13.32
CA GLY A 39 23.23 1.67 13.39
C GLY A 39 22.89 0.28 12.87
N GLN A 40 23.86 -0.62 13.04
CA GLN A 40 23.68 -2.04 12.74
C GLN A 40 22.97 -2.72 13.91
N SER A 41 22.14 -3.70 13.59
CA SER A 41 21.54 -4.62 14.54
C SER A 41 21.82 -6.07 14.14
N PRO A 42 21.77 -7.03 15.07
CA PRO A 42 21.84 -8.45 14.72
C PRO A 42 20.78 -8.83 13.69
N THR A 43 21.05 -9.88 12.92
CA THR A 43 20.08 -10.43 11.96
C THR A 43 18.74 -10.73 12.63
N TYR A 44 17.63 -10.46 11.94
CA TYR A 44 16.29 -10.90 12.38
C TYR A 44 16.11 -12.42 12.30
N GLN A 45 16.98 -13.14 11.56
CA GLN A 45 16.89 -14.59 11.37
C GLN A 45 16.78 -15.35 12.68
N ASN A 46 15.70 -16.13 12.80
CA ASN A 46 15.42 -16.97 13.95
C ASN A 46 15.37 -16.22 15.31
N ARG A 47 15.27 -14.88 15.32
CA ARG A 47 15.10 -14.13 16.56
C ARG A 47 13.72 -14.40 17.17
N THR A 48 13.68 -14.31 18.49
CA THR A 48 12.44 -14.21 19.25
C THR A 48 12.25 -12.75 19.68
N VAL A 49 11.14 -12.13 19.30
CA VAL A 49 10.83 -10.73 19.61
C VAL A 49 9.39 -10.65 20.11
N GLY A 50 9.13 -9.96 21.22
CA GLY A 50 7.78 -9.87 21.79
C GLY A 50 7.13 -11.21 22.15
N GLY A 51 7.92 -12.29 22.33
CA GLY A 51 7.40 -13.65 22.54
C GLY A 51 7.06 -14.42 21.25
N VAL A 52 7.26 -13.83 20.08
CA VAL A 52 7.11 -14.48 18.78
C VAL A 52 8.43 -15.10 18.37
N GLU A 53 8.47 -16.42 18.27
CA GLU A 53 9.66 -17.18 17.83
C GLU A 53 9.79 -17.16 16.30
N ALA A 54 11.04 -17.14 15.82
CA ALA A 54 11.38 -17.18 14.40
C ALA A 54 10.62 -16.14 13.56
N VAL A 55 10.71 -14.87 14.00
CA VAL A 55 9.96 -13.73 13.44
C VAL A 55 10.07 -13.58 11.93
N THR A 56 11.15 -14.04 11.31
CA THR A 56 11.37 -14.01 9.86
C THR A 56 10.39 -14.84 9.04
N THR A 57 9.69 -15.77 9.68
CA THR A 57 8.69 -16.66 9.06
C THR A 57 7.26 -16.25 9.40
N LYS A 58 7.11 -15.10 10.06
CA LYS A 58 5.87 -14.57 10.59
C LYS A 58 5.63 -13.21 9.97
N ASP A 59 4.39 -12.77 10.11
CA ASP A 59 4.00 -11.41 9.78
C ASP A 59 4.86 -10.41 10.54
N ALA A 60 5.09 -9.26 9.92
CA ALA A 60 5.94 -8.23 10.49
C ALA A 60 5.48 -6.85 10.07
N THR A 61 5.14 -6.00 11.03
CA THR A 61 4.88 -4.58 10.76
C THR A 61 6.00 -3.73 11.36
N PHE A 62 6.53 -2.82 10.56
CA PHE A 62 7.47 -1.81 11.00
C PHE A 62 6.91 -0.42 10.76
N ALA A 63 7.19 0.50 11.68
CA ALA A 63 6.84 1.91 11.50
C ALA A 63 7.94 2.84 11.99
N VAL A 64 8.06 3.99 11.31
CA VAL A 64 8.99 5.06 11.68
C VAL A 64 8.43 6.41 11.20
N SER A 65 8.75 7.48 11.93
CA SER A 65 8.43 8.85 11.51
C SER A 65 9.69 9.49 10.92
N ILE A 66 9.57 10.07 9.73
CA ILE A 66 10.71 10.58 8.95
C ILE A 66 10.39 11.98 8.41
N ASP A 67 11.30 12.92 8.62
CA ASP A 67 11.29 14.21 7.93
C ASP A 67 12.17 14.12 6.69
N PHE A 68 11.56 14.16 5.50
CA PHE A 68 12.28 14.02 4.23
C PHE A 68 12.85 15.37 3.77
N ASN A 69 13.98 15.36 3.05
CA ASN A 69 14.51 16.56 2.42
C ASN A 69 14.42 16.46 0.90
N ALA A 70 14.01 17.54 0.23
CA ALA A 70 14.19 17.69 -1.20
C ALA A 70 15.68 17.82 -1.57
N GLY A 71 16.06 17.38 -2.76
CA GLY A 71 17.43 17.51 -3.28
C GLY A 71 17.71 16.57 -4.45
N ASP A 72 18.96 16.54 -4.90
CA ASP A 72 19.35 15.92 -6.17
C ASP A 72 20.12 14.59 -5.99
N SER A 73 20.15 14.02 -4.77
CA SER A 73 20.81 12.73 -4.56
C SER A 73 20.08 11.62 -5.30
N ALA A 74 20.73 11.04 -6.31
CA ALA A 74 20.23 9.89 -7.04
C ALA A 74 20.42 8.55 -6.30
N ASN A 75 21.08 8.56 -5.14
CA ASN A 75 21.28 7.37 -4.34
C ASN A 75 20.00 6.95 -3.62
N ASN A 76 19.83 5.64 -3.45
CA ASN A 76 18.83 5.05 -2.56
C ASN A 76 19.38 5.06 -1.12
N GLY A 77 18.95 6.03 -0.32
CA GLY A 77 19.31 6.16 1.09
C GLY A 77 18.57 5.13 1.94
N VAL A 78 19.31 4.24 2.63
CA VAL A 78 18.74 3.16 3.45
C VAL A 78 18.09 3.74 4.71
N ILE A 79 16.76 3.62 4.80
CA ILE A 79 16.01 3.87 6.04
C ILE A 79 16.10 2.63 6.92
N TRP A 80 15.83 1.45 6.36
CA TRP A 80 15.92 0.18 7.05
C TRP A 80 16.30 -0.92 6.08
N GLU A 81 17.08 -1.89 6.54
CA GLU A 81 17.33 -3.12 5.81
C GLU A 81 17.48 -4.32 6.73
N SER A 82 17.20 -5.50 6.19
CA SER A 82 17.64 -6.77 6.75
C SER A 82 17.96 -7.75 5.63
N GLY A 83 19.07 -8.48 5.77
CA GLY A 83 19.42 -9.55 4.85
C GLY A 83 20.34 -9.07 3.73
N GLY A 84 20.06 -9.47 2.49
CA GLY A 84 20.76 -8.92 1.33
C GLY A 84 20.34 -9.51 0.01
N ALA A 85 21.19 -9.35 -1.01
CA ALA A 85 20.93 -9.68 -2.41
C ALA A 85 20.11 -10.96 -2.67
N THR A 86 20.37 -12.03 -1.90
CA THR A 86 19.69 -13.33 -2.03
C THR A 86 18.34 -13.40 -1.33
N ILE A 87 18.28 -12.93 -0.08
CA ILE A 87 17.09 -12.98 0.78
C ILE A 87 17.15 -11.78 1.69
N GLY A 88 16.10 -10.97 1.70
CA GLY A 88 16.02 -9.82 2.59
C GLY A 88 15.13 -8.72 2.05
N SER A 89 15.03 -7.65 2.81
CA SER A 89 14.20 -6.50 2.49
C SER A 89 14.95 -5.19 2.74
N THR A 90 14.68 -4.18 1.91
CA THR A 90 15.26 -2.85 2.03
C THR A 90 14.18 -1.79 1.81
N LEU A 91 14.01 -0.91 2.79
CA LEU A 91 13.27 0.34 2.66
C LEU A 91 14.25 1.48 2.40
N SER A 92 14.07 2.19 1.29
CA SER A 92 14.98 3.27 0.88
C SER A 92 14.26 4.49 0.34
N TYR A 93 14.87 5.66 0.54
CA TYR A 93 14.45 6.93 -0.03
C TYR A 93 15.41 7.36 -1.15
N ASN A 94 14.86 7.68 -2.33
CA ASN A 94 15.59 8.31 -3.42
C ASN A 94 15.23 9.80 -3.49
N GLN A 95 16.17 10.66 -3.16
CA GLN A 95 15.92 12.09 -3.02
C GLN A 95 15.58 12.77 -4.35
N ALA A 96 16.36 12.50 -5.39
CA ALA A 96 16.18 13.10 -6.72
C ALA A 96 14.85 12.70 -7.35
N ALA A 97 14.39 11.47 -7.11
CA ALA A 97 13.11 10.99 -7.58
C ALA A 97 11.95 11.27 -6.61
N ALA A 98 12.22 11.74 -5.39
CA ALA A 98 11.25 11.87 -4.31
C ALA A 98 10.45 10.57 -4.07
N THR A 99 11.10 9.41 -4.12
CA THR A 99 10.44 8.10 -4.00
C THR A 99 10.87 7.34 -2.76
N LEU A 100 9.90 6.65 -2.16
CA LEU A 100 10.10 5.69 -1.07
C LEU A 100 9.78 4.30 -1.59
N SER A 101 10.70 3.35 -1.43
CA SER A 101 10.53 2.01 -1.99
C SER A 101 10.87 0.92 -1.00
N VAL A 102 10.05 -0.12 -0.96
CA VAL A 102 10.37 -1.41 -0.33
C VAL A 102 10.77 -2.39 -1.43
N HIS A 103 11.97 -2.94 -1.32
CA HIS A 103 12.45 -4.04 -2.14
C HIS A 103 12.51 -5.30 -1.29
N HIS A 104 12.02 -6.41 -1.84
CA HIS A 104 12.03 -7.72 -1.19
C HIS A 104 12.64 -8.76 -2.12
N SER A 105 13.84 -9.22 -1.80
CA SER A 105 14.51 -10.30 -2.53
C SER A 105 14.17 -11.65 -1.90
N THR A 106 13.76 -12.61 -2.71
CA THR A 106 13.53 -14.00 -2.30
C THR A 106 14.07 -14.96 -3.38
N ASN A 107 13.86 -16.27 -3.22
CA ASN A 107 14.29 -17.30 -4.19
C ASN A 107 15.77 -17.17 -4.60
N SER A 108 16.66 -17.04 -3.60
CA SER A 108 18.11 -16.80 -3.82
C SER A 108 18.42 -15.55 -4.65
N GLY A 109 17.57 -14.54 -4.57
CA GLY A 109 17.72 -13.24 -5.21
C GLY A 109 17.19 -13.18 -6.63
N ASN A 110 16.57 -14.25 -7.11
CA ASN A 110 16.00 -14.32 -8.47
C ASN A 110 14.53 -13.88 -8.52
N ALA A 111 13.92 -13.70 -7.36
CA ALA A 111 12.58 -13.15 -7.21
C ALA A 111 12.70 -11.79 -6.54
N LEU A 112 11.98 -10.81 -7.07
CA LEU A 112 11.94 -9.45 -6.55
C LEU A 112 10.50 -8.97 -6.45
N GLY A 113 10.10 -8.59 -5.25
CA GLY A 113 8.94 -7.74 -5.01
C GLY A 113 9.37 -6.28 -4.84
N VAL A 114 8.67 -5.36 -5.49
CA VAL A 114 8.88 -3.91 -5.31
C VAL A 114 7.54 -3.20 -5.17
N VAL A 115 7.46 -2.29 -4.19
CA VAL A 115 6.44 -1.25 -4.11
C VAL A 115 7.14 0.09 -3.96
N THR A 116 6.64 1.11 -4.66
CA THR A 116 7.21 2.45 -4.65
C THR A 116 6.10 3.48 -4.48
N HIS A 117 6.27 4.34 -3.49
CA HIS A 117 5.46 5.54 -3.28
C HIS A 117 6.18 6.77 -3.83
N GLN A 118 5.47 7.58 -4.59
CA GLN A 118 5.92 8.91 -4.99
C GLN A 118 5.51 9.90 -3.90
N LEU A 119 6.48 10.45 -3.16
CA LEU A 119 6.19 11.47 -2.15
C LEU A 119 5.70 12.74 -2.84
N THR A 120 4.70 13.37 -2.23
CA THR A 120 4.22 14.70 -2.63
C THR A 120 5.14 15.79 -2.10
N ASP A 121 5.09 16.99 -2.70
CA ASP A 121 5.81 18.17 -2.18
C ASP A 121 5.47 18.46 -0.71
N ALA A 122 4.23 18.21 -0.31
CA ALA A 122 3.78 18.37 1.08
C ALA A 122 4.43 17.35 2.02
N GLN A 123 4.62 16.11 1.58
CA GLN A 123 5.32 15.08 2.37
C GLN A 123 6.84 15.32 2.44
N VAL A 124 7.42 15.99 1.44
CA VAL A 124 8.84 16.33 1.42
C VAL A 124 9.15 17.61 2.19
N SER A 125 8.18 18.52 2.38
CA SER A 125 8.43 19.83 3.03
C SER A 125 7.58 20.09 4.29
N GLY A 126 6.65 19.21 4.61
CA GLY A 126 5.66 19.36 5.68
C GLY A 126 6.12 18.86 7.06
N GLY A 127 7.34 18.33 7.16
CA GLY A 127 7.89 17.76 8.39
C GLY A 127 7.76 16.23 8.43
N GLU A 128 7.58 15.69 9.64
CA GLU A 128 7.57 14.25 9.85
C GLU A 128 6.37 13.56 9.19
N VAL A 129 6.66 12.58 8.35
CA VAL A 129 5.73 11.67 7.67
C VAL A 129 5.77 10.32 8.37
N GLU A 130 4.61 9.71 8.58
CA GLU A 130 4.52 8.35 9.10
C GLU A 130 4.70 7.34 7.97
N VAL A 131 5.71 6.47 8.10
CA VAL A 131 6.00 5.41 7.14
C VAL A 131 5.82 4.06 7.81
N VAL A 132 5.01 3.19 7.20
CA VAL A 132 4.75 1.83 7.68
C VAL A 132 4.96 0.85 6.55
N TRP A 133 5.61 -0.27 6.82
CA TRP A 133 5.69 -1.39 5.88
C TRP A 133 5.37 -2.68 6.63
N ALA A 134 4.47 -3.46 6.06
CA ALA A 134 3.92 -4.65 6.67
C ALA A 134 4.10 -5.86 5.75
N TYR A 135 4.58 -6.96 6.31
CA TYR A 135 4.84 -8.19 5.58
C TYR A 135 3.76 -9.22 5.90
N ASP A 136 3.08 -9.71 4.87
CA ASP A 136 2.17 -10.85 4.97
C ASP A 136 2.95 -12.14 4.69
N ALA A 137 3.11 -12.97 5.72
CA ALA A 137 3.83 -14.24 5.64
C ALA A 137 3.10 -15.31 4.80
N SER A 138 1.80 -15.18 4.62
CA SER A 138 0.96 -16.09 3.84
C SER A 138 0.99 -15.78 2.34
N GLU A 139 1.27 -14.53 1.99
CA GLU A 139 1.37 -14.03 0.62
C GLU A 139 2.80 -13.74 0.16
N ILE A 140 3.77 -13.60 1.07
CA ILE A 140 5.19 -13.27 0.79
C ILE A 140 5.32 -11.87 0.16
N GLU A 141 4.44 -10.96 0.54
CA GLU A 141 4.45 -9.59 0.04
C GLU A 141 4.63 -8.56 1.16
N TRP A 142 5.15 -7.39 0.78
CA TRP A 142 5.13 -6.21 1.62
C TRP A 142 4.07 -5.24 1.13
N GLU A 143 3.28 -4.68 2.03
CA GLU A 143 2.50 -3.47 1.81
C GLU A 143 3.25 -2.25 2.35
N LEU A 144 3.23 -1.14 1.62
CA LEU A 144 3.82 0.13 2.03
C LEU A 144 2.70 1.14 2.28
N PHE A 145 2.76 1.85 3.41
CA PHE A 145 1.87 2.93 3.76
C PHE A 145 2.66 4.21 4.05
N VAL A 146 2.13 5.34 3.58
CA VAL A 146 2.66 6.67 3.85
C VAL A 146 1.52 7.57 4.31
N ASP A 147 1.65 8.14 5.51
CA ASP A 147 0.59 8.88 6.22
C ASP A 147 -0.74 8.12 6.32
N GLY A 148 -0.65 6.81 6.56
CA GLY A 148 -1.81 5.92 6.69
C GLY A 148 -2.49 5.54 5.37
N ALA A 149 -2.04 6.07 4.23
CA ALA A 149 -2.53 5.66 2.91
C ALA A 149 -1.65 4.55 2.33
N SER A 150 -2.27 3.49 1.81
CA SER A 150 -1.54 2.43 1.10
C SER A 150 -0.98 2.95 -0.22
N SER A 151 0.28 2.62 -0.47
CA SER A 151 0.98 2.78 -1.74
C SER A 151 0.94 1.51 -2.59
N GLY A 152 0.24 0.46 -2.12
CA GLY A 152 0.13 -0.85 -2.74
C GLY A 152 1.01 -1.91 -2.09
N THR A 153 0.95 -3.11 -2.66
CA THR A 153 1.75 -4.27 -2.23
C THR A 153 2.86 -4.56 -3.24
N THR A 154 3.90 -5.24 -2.80
CA THR A 154 4.98 -5.67 -3.69
C THR A 154 4.44 -6.63 -4.74
N VAL A 155 4.62 -6.29 -6.01
CA VAL A 155 4.28 -7.21 -7.10
C VAL A 155 5.43 -8.20 -7.28
N ASP A 156 5.16 -9.47 -6.95
CA ASP A 156 6.13 -10.55 -7.11
C ASP A 156 6.44 -10.77 -8.59
N THR A 157 7.72 -10.65 -8.96
CA THR A 157 8.16 -10.86 -10.34
C THR A 157 8.23 -12.35 -10.73
N THR A 158 8.21 -13.25 -9.74
CA THR A 158 8.16 -14.71 -9.92
C THR A 158 7.45 -15.36 -8.73
N GLU A 159 6.64 -16.40 -8.95
CA GLU A 159 6.00 -17.16 -7.86
C GLU A 159 7.06 -17.78 -6.92
N VAL A 160 6.99 -17.45 -5.63
CA VAL A 160 7.88 -17.96 -4.58
C VAL A 160 7.16 -19.04 -3.78
N ALA A 161 7.81 -20.19 -3.58
CA ALA A 161 7.24 -21.24 -2.76
C ALA A 161 7.12 -20.77 -1.31
N ARG A 162 5.92 -20.87 -0.72
CA ARG A 162 5.64 -20.45 0.68
C ARG A 162 6.57 -21.06 1.73
N THR A 163 7.11 -22.25 1.46
CA THR A 163 8.12 -22.91 2.31
C THR A 163 9.45 -22.15 2.40
N GLN A 164 9.66 -21.15 1.55
CA GLN A 164 10.84 -20.30 1.52
C GLN A 164 10.62 -18.94 2.19
N ASN A 165 9.48 -18.74 2.87
CA ASN A 165 9.16 -17.50 3.56
C ASN A 165 10.29 -17.08 4.51
N ASN A 166 10.92 -15.96 4.18
CA ASN A 166 11.97 -15.33 4.97
C ASN A 166 12.14 -13.87 4.50
N TRP A 167 11.54 -12.93 5.21
CA TRP A 167 11.61 -11.51 4.84
C TRP A 167 12.93 -10.83 5.20
N SER A 168 13.77 -11.46 6.03
CA SER A 168 14.90 -10.79 6.66
C SER A 168 16.28 -11.26 6.22
N GLY A 169 16.40 -12.47 5.64
CA GLY A 169 17.70 -13.09 5.35
C GLY A 169 18.57 -13.33 6.60
N ALA A 170 19.81 -13.79 6.39
CA ALA A 170 20.75 -14.19 7.45
C ALA A 170 21.74 -13.09 7.89
N ASN A 171 21.80 -11.99 7.14
CA ASN A 171 22.75 -10.90 7.43
C ASN A 171 22.22 -9.96 8.53
N ALA A 172 23.12 -9.14 9.06
CA ALA A 172 22.79 -8.06 9.98
C ALA A 172 21.77 -7.10 9.39
N ALA A 173 20.97 -6.48 10.25
CA ALA A 173 20.05 -5.42 9.88
C ALA A 173 20.70 -4.05 10.01
N GLY A 174 20.18 -3.06 9.30
CA GLY A 174 20.59 -1.67 9.36
C GLY A 174 19.38 -0.75 9.59
N PHE A 175 19.57 0.30 10.39
CA PHE A 175 18.59 1.37 10.55
C PHE A 175 19.29 2.72 10.34
N GLY A 176 18.85 3.47 9.33
CA GLY A 176 19.47 4.71 8.84
C GLY A 176 20.84 4.53 8.16
N ILE A 177 21.34 3.30 8.08
CA ILE A 177 22.63 2.96 7.47
C ILE A 177 22.52 1.71 6.61
N PHE A 178 23.43 1.63 5.65
CA PHE A 178 23.76 0.43 4.92
C PHE A 178 24.68 -0.45 5.77
N GLY A 179 24.06 -1.14 6.74
CA GLY A 179 24.73 -1.93 7.76
C GLY A 179 25.23 -3.28 7.24
N GLY A 180 24.57 -3.92 6.27
CA GLY A 180 24.90 -5.29 5.88
C GLY A 180 25.98 -5.45 4.81
N ASN A 181 26.37 -4.37 4.11
CA ASN A 181 27.02 -4.40 2.79
C ASN A 181 26.25 -5.15 1.70
N PHE A 182 25.03 -5.62 1.99
CA PHE A 182 24.17 -6.31 1.04
C PHE A 182 22.74 -5.84 1.21
N ALA A 183 22.31 -4.87 0.41
CA ALA A 183 20.93 -4.39 0.43
C ALA A 183 20.15 -5.31 -0.49
N ALA A 184 19.02 -5.82 -0.01
CA ALA A 184 18.18 -6.64 -0.85
C ALA A 184 17.62 -5.79 -1.99
N GLY A 185 17.60 -6.35 -3.19
CA GLY A 185 16.92 -5.74 -4.33
C GLY A 185 17.73 -5.74 -5.62
N ASN A 186 16.97 -5.90 -6.70
CA ASN A 186 17.30 -5.90 -8.14
C ASN A 186 16.97 -7.22 -8.88
N GLY A 187 16.64 -8.29 -8.15
CA GLY A 187 16.12 -9.53 -8.75
C GLY A 187 17.13 -10.36 -9.54
N ASP A 188 18.40 -9.97 -9.53
CA ASP A 188 19.50 -10.64 -10.21
C ASP A 188 20.55 -11.18 -9.23
N ASN A 189 20.13 -11.48 -7.99
CA ASN A 189 21.02 -11.90 -6.91
C ASN A 189 22.21 -10.93 -6.70
N THR A 190 21.94 -9.64 -6.82
CA THR A 190 22.91 -8.59 -6.52
C THR A 190 22.26 -7.51 -5.64
N ASN A 191 23.05 -6.55 -5.18
CA ASN A 191 22.56 -5.52 -4.28
C ASN A 191 21.73 -4.47 -5.01
N LEU A 192 20.85 -3.80 -4.27
CA LEU A 192 20.15 -2.63 -4.78
C LEU A 192 21.16 -1.61 -5.32
N ALA A 193 20.91 -1.11 -6.53
CA ALA A 193 21.80 -0.18 -7.20
C ALA A 193 21.81 1.19 -6.48
N ALA A 194 22.94 1.91 -6.60
CA ALA A 194 23.11 3.26 -6.05
C ALA A 194 22.76 3.38 -4.55
N ILE A 195 22.99 2.34 -3.75
CA ILE A 195 22.66 2.33 -2.32
C ILE A 195 23.64 3.18 -1.50
N ALA A 196 23.12 3.90 -0.50
CA ALA A 196 23.92 4.68 0.45
C ALA A 196 23.27 4.71 1.84
N ASN A 197 24.01 5.17 2.86
CA ASN A 197 23.39 5.55 4.14
C ASN A 197 22.38 6.70 3.91
N LEU A 198 21.33 6.78 4.74
CA LEU A 198 20.34 7.85 4.63
C LEU A 198 20.97 9.24 4.76
N GLY A 199 21.89 9.39 5.72
CA GLY A 199 22.66 10.64 5.93
C GLY A 199 21.74 11.85 6.09
N ASP A 200 22.06 12.93 5.38
CA ASP A 200 21.30 14.19 5.45
C ASP A 200 20.12 14.25 4.45
N THR A 201 19.84 13.16 3.71
CA THR A 201 18.71 13.14 2.75
C THR A 201 17.35 13.08 3.42
N ALA A 202 17.28 12.58 4.65
CA ALA A 202 16.10 12.60 5.51
C ALA A 202 16.52 12.41 6.97
N THR A 203 15.70 12.89 7.90
CA THR A 203 15.92 12.77 9.34
C THR A 203 14.91 11.81 9.95
N ILE A 204 15.40 10.74 10.57
CA ILE A 204 14.56 9.81 11.33
C ILE A 204 14.25 10.41 12.71
N ASN A 205 12.99 10.40 13.12
CA ASN A 205 12.61 10.75 14.49
C ASN A 205 13.04 9.63 15.46
N LEU A 206 14.16 9.81 16.14
CA LEU A 206 14.67 8.84 17.12
C LEU A 206 13.95 8.90 18.48
N ALA A 207 13.11 9.90 18.73
CA ALA A 207 12.29 9.94 19.95
C ALA A 207 11.21 8.85 19.90
N THR A 208 10.59 8.65 18.74
CA THR A 208 9.68 7.52 18.48
C THR A 208 10.48 6.26 18.11
N GLY A 209 11.46 6.39 17.21
CA GLY A 209 12.33 5.31 16.74
C GLY A 209 11.66 4.36 15.75
N LEU A 210 12.43 3.37 15.27
CA LEU A 210 11.88 2.24 14.52
C LEU A 210 11.08 1.37 15.48
N ARG A 211 9.79 1.18 15.19
CA ARG A 211 8.88 0.34 15.96
C ARG A 211 8.62 -0.93 15.15
N PHE A 212 8.67 -2.08 15.81
CA PHE A 212 8.45 -3.39 15.20
C PHE A 212 7.40 -4.18 15.99
N TRP A 213 6.35 -4.64 15.31
CA TRP A 213 5.33 -5.55 15.84
C TRP A 213 5.51 -6.92 15.18
N ALA A 214 6.02 -7.87 15.97
CA ALA A 214 6.29 -9.22 15.48
C ALA A 214 5.01 -10.05 15.43
N GLY A 215 4.83 -10.85 14.38
CA GLY A 215 3.65 -11.71 14.19
C GLY A 215 2.36 -10.94 13.97
N THR A 216 2.46 -9.67 13.56
CA THR A 216 1.32 -8.82 13.21
C THR A 216 1.52 -8.36 11.78
N ASP A 217 0.50 -8.54 10.96
CA ASP A 217 0.36 -7.87 9.68
C ASP A 217 -0.72 -6.79 9.82
N THR A 218 -0.54 -5.69 9.09
CA THR A 218 -1.51 -4.60 9.05
C THR A 218 -2.03 -4.37 7.66
N ALA A 219 -3.32 -4.65 7.46
CA ALA A 219 -4.12 -3.86 6.55
C ALA A 219 -4.44 -2.53 7.25
N LEU A 220 -3.45 -1.63 7.33
CA LEU A 220 -3.69 -0.24 7.72
C LEU A 220 -4.64 0.33 6.69
N SER A 221 -5.92 0.49 7.03
CA SER A 221 -7.03 0.85 6.14
C SER A 221 -6.59 0.88 4.67
N LYS A 222 -6.47 -0.31 4.03
CA LYS A 222 -6.33 -0.37 2.57
C LYS A 222 -7.31 0.67 2.06
N PRO A 223 -6.89 1.69 1.25
CA PRO A 223 -7.84 2.65 0.73
C PRO A 223 -8.93 1.78 0.17
N THR A 224 -10.12 1.87 0.80
CA THR A 224 -11.25 1.02 0.41
C THR A 224 -11.25 1.14 -1.09
N GLU A 225 -11.02 0.02 -1.82
CA GLU A 225 -11.01 0.05 -3.28
C GLU A 225 -12.16 0.96 -3.63
N LYS A 226 -11.85 2.15 -4.17
CA LYS A 226 -12.90 3.16 -4.32
C LYS A 226 -13.93 2.43 -5.15
N PRO A 227 -15.14 2.19 -4.59
CA PRO A 227 -16.04 1.24 -5.20
C PRO A 227 -16.18 1.71 -6.64
N GLU A 228 -15.96 0.79 -7.58
CA GLU A 228 -15.94 1.13 -8.99
C GLU A 228 -17.15 2.02 -9.27
N LEU A 229 -16.93 3.15 -9.94
CA LEU A 229 -18.01 4.08 -10.22
C LEU A 229 -19.06 3.37 -11.06
N GLN A 230 -20.23 3.17 -10.49
CA GLN A 230 -21.33 2.37 -11.01
C GLN A 230 -22.61 3.20 -10.98
N ILE A 231 -23.29 3.26 -12.11
CA ILE A 231 -24.67 3.73 -12.16
C ILE A 231 -25.53 2.67 -11.48
N GLU A 232 -26.14 3.02 -10.35
CA GLU A 232 -26.91 2.12 -9.51
C GLU A 232 -28.36 2.01 -9.96
N THR A 233 -28.95 3.15 -10.33
CA THR A 233 -30.35 3.19 -10.79
C THR A 233 -30.50 4.04 -12.04
N VAL A 234 -31.46 3.61 -12.87
CA VAL A 234 -31.92 4.32 -14.05
C VAL A 234 -33.44 4.30 -14.01
N THR A 235 -34.06 5.46 -13.79
CA THR A 235 -35.51 5.61 -13.72
C THR A 235 -35.99 6.46 -14.88
N VAL A 236 -36.85 5.89 -15.73
CA VAL A 236 -37.43 6.59 -16.89
C VAL A 236 -38.81 7.11 -16.52
N ALA A 237 -39.05 8.40 -16.78
CA ALA A 237 -40.34 9.07 -16.62
C ALA A 237 -40.76 9.75 -17.93
N GLU A 238 -41.95 10.35 -17.95
CA GLU A 238 -42.48 11.06 -19.11
C GLU A 238 -41.60 12.25 -19.52
N ASP A 239 -40.93 12.85 -18.53
CA ASP A 239 -40.20 14.13 -18.67
C ASP A 239 -38.69 13.94 -18.90
N GLY A 240 -38.19 12.70 -18.80
CA GLY A 240 -36.76 12.42 -18.85
C GLY A 240 -36.35 11.11 -18.21
N MET A 241 -35.06 11.00 -17.90
CA MET A 241 -34.48 9.85 -17.23
C MET A 241 -33.56 10.28 -16.10
N THR A 242 -33.81 9.81 -14.89
CA THR A 242 -32.94 10.04 -13.73
C THR A 242 -31.97 8.89 -13.59
N ILE A 243 -30.69 9.22 -13.39
CA ILE A 243 -29.65 8.27 -13.03
C ILE A 243 -29.10 8.57 -11.64
N THR A 244 -28.75 7.53 -10.90
CA THR A 244 -27.99 7.65 -9.63
C THR A 244 -26.75 6.77 -9.68
N TRP A 245 -25.71 7.14 -8.95
CA TRP A 245 -24.46 6.38 -8.86
C TRP A 245 -23.85 6.44 -7.46
N ASN A 246 -23.04 5.44 -7.13
CA ASN A 246 -22.24 5.45 -5.92
C ASN A 246 -21.18 6.57 -5.99
N GLY A 247 -21.13 7.42 -4.97
CA GLY A 247 -20.16 8.50 -4.88
C GLY A 247 -19.99 8.98 -3.45
N GLN A 248 -18.85 9.61 -3.14
CA GLN A 248 -18.64 10.17 -1.81
C GLN A 248 -19.20 11.59 -1.73
N ASP A 249 -19.74 11.94 -0.56
CA ASP A 249 -20.30 13.27 -0.30
C ASP A 249 -19.26 14.36 -0.59
N GLY A 250 -19.66 15.35 -1.40
CA GLY A 250 -18.78 16.45 -1.82
C GLY A 250 -17.91 16.17 -3.06
N GLU A 251 -17.89 14.96 -3.61
CA GLU A 251 -17.18 14.67 -4.86
C GLU A 251 -17.91 15.28 -6.07
N ILE A 252 -17.14 15.76 -7.05
CA ILE A 252 -17.66 16.38 -8.28
C ILE A 252 -17.59 15.38 -9.43
N TYR A 253 -18.67 15.31 -10.21
CA TYR A 253 -18.84 14.39 -11.32
C TYR A 253 -19.29 15.11 -12.59
N GLN A 254 -18.94 14.48 -13.70
CA GLN A 254 -19.40 14.83 -15.03
C GLN A 254 -20.32 13.72 -15.56
N VAL A 255 -21.36 14.10 -16.29
CA VAL A 255 -22.25 13.18 -16.99
C VAL A 255 -22.16 13.43 -18.49
N TRP A 256 -21.97 12.35 -19.23
CA TRP A 256 -21.82 12.36 -20.67
C TRP A 256 -22.83 11.42 -21.31
N ARG A 257 -23.30 11.76 -22.51
CA ARG A 257 -24.11 10.88 -23.34
C ARG A 257 -23.44 10.58 -24.68
N SER A 258 -23.78 9.43 -25.24
CA SER A 258 -23.40 9.05 -26.60
C SER A 258 -24.55 8.30 -27.29
N SER A 259 -24.66 8.43 -28.60
CA SER A 259 -25.58 7.62 -29.44
C SER A 259 -24.90 6.42 -30.10
N ASP A 260 -23.56 6.40 -30.14
CA ASP A 260 -22.76 5.47 -30.96
C ASP A 260 -21.56 4.84 -30.21
N LEU A 261 -21.34 5.21 -28.93
CA LEU A 261 -20.16 4.88 -28.11
C LEU A 261 -18.84 5.53 -28.55
N GLU A 262 -18.83 6.29 -29.64
CA GLU A 262 -17.64 6.93 -30.20
C GLU A 262 -17.67 8.45 -29.92
N THR A 263 -18.80 9.08 -30.19
CA THR A 263 -19.02 10.50 -30.01
C THR A 263 -19.71 10.75 -28.67
N TRP A 264 -19.04 11.50 -27.80
CA TRP A 264 -19.55 11.82 -26.47
C TRP A 264 -19.88 13.31 -26.36
N VAL A 265 -21.07 13.59 -25.83
CA VAL A 265 -21.57 14.94 -25.56
C VAL A 265 -21.71 15.10 -24.05
N GLU A 266 -21.03 16.09 -23.51
CA GLU A 266 -21.16 16.47 -22.10
C GLU A 266 -22.57 17.00 -21.83
N LEU A 267 -23.16 16.56 -20.72
CA LEU A 267 -24.44 17.04 -20.24
C LEU A 267 -24.27 18.00 -19.06
N ASP A 268 -23.33 17.70 -18.16
CA ASP A 268 -22.97 18.52 -17.00
C ASP A 268 -21.57 18.09 -16.52
N ASP A 269 -20.82 19.00 -15.92
CA ASP A 269 -19.47 18.79 -15.38
C ASP A 269 -19.31 19.20 -13.91
N SER A 270 -20.41 19.59 -13.25
CA SER A 270 -20.39 20.27 -11.95
C SER A 270 -21.22 19.57 -10.86
N ILE A 271 -21.58 18.30 -11.06
CA ILE A 271 -22.50 17.59 -10.17
C ILE A 271 -21.79 17.20 -8.88
N THR A 272 -22.19 17.81 -7.78
CA THR A 272 -21.69 17.44 -6.45
C THR A 272 -22.53 16.29 -5.87
N ALA A 273 -21.90 15.18 -5.52
CA ALA A 273 -22.57 14.07 -4.85
C ALA A 273 -22.94 14.42 -3.41
N GLY A 274 -24.07 13.88 -2.96
CA GLY A 274 -24.52 13.95 -1.58
C GLY A 274 -24.16 12.69 -0.78
N PRO A 275 -24.67 12.55 0.46
CA PRO A 275 -24.42 11.39 1.32
C PRO A 275 -24.91 10.04 0.75
N GLU A 276 -25.85 10.08 -0.20
CA GLU A 276 -26.41 8.91 -0.88
C GLU A 276 -25.80 8.69 -2.28
N GLY A 277 -24.73 9.42 -2.62
CA GLY A 277 -24.10 9.39 -3.94
C GLY A 277 -24.57 10.52 -4.85
N GLY A 278 -24.30 10.37 -6.15
CA GLY A 278 -24.65 11.36 -7.15
C GLY A 278 -25.96 11.05 -7.85
N SER A 279 -26.64 12.10 -8.33
CA SER A 279 -27.91 12.01 -9.04
C SER A 279 -27.97 13.06 -10.14
N TYR A 280 -28.50 12.68 -11.30
CA TYR A 280 -28.67 13.60 -12.43
C TYR A 280 -29.94 13.29 -13.23
N LEU A 281 -30.66 14.33 -13.63
CA LEU A 281 -31.82 14.25 -14.53
C LEU A 281 -31.37 14.54 -15.96
N VAL A 282 -31.46 13.54 -16.82
CA VAL A 282 -31.32 13.71 -18.26
C VAL A 282 -32.65 14.19 -18.83
N GLU A 283 -32.73 15.47 -19.21
CA GLU A 283 -33.94 16.10 -19.75
C GLU A 283 -34.38 15.48 -21.08
N GLY A 284 -35.71 15.40 -21.28
CA GLY A 284 -36.32 14.63 -22.36
C GLY A 284 -36.31 15.25 -23.76
N GLU A 285 -35.84 16.49 -23.96
CA GLU A 285 -35.73 17.06 -25.31
C GLU A 285 -34.61 16.36 -26.10
N GLY A 286 -35.03 15.44 -26.98
CA GLY A 286 -34.12 14.64 -27.80
C GLY A 286 -33.77 13.27 -27.21
N LEU A 287 -34.56 12.74 -26.26
CA LEU A 287 -34.57 11.31 -25.95
C LEU A 287 -35.04 10.53 -27.19
N ILE A 288 -34.10 10.23 -28.10
CA ILE A 288 -34.34 9.29 -29.17
C ILE A 288 -34.55 7.94 -28.48
N ALA A 289 -35.80 7.48 -28.44
CA ALA A 289 -36.13 6.12 -28.05
C ALA A 289 -35.45 5.16 -29.04
N GLY A 290 -34.22 4.75 -28.69
CA GLY A 290 -33.38 3.92 -29.54
C GLY A 290 -31.89 4.12 -29.30
N ARG A 291 -31.40 3.61 -28.16
CA ARG A 291 -29.97 3.49 -27.78
C ARG A 291 -29.27 4.82 -27.47
N MET A 292 -29.37 5.23 -26.21
CA MET A 292 -28.51 6.24 -25.60
C MET A 292 -27.59 5.54 -24.60
N PHE A 293 -26.30 5.86 -24.66
CA PHE A 293 -25.29 5.43 -23.71
C PHE A 293 -24.99 6.58 -22.77
N LEU A 294 -24.76 6.26 -21.49
CA LEU A 294 -24.41 7.23 -20.47
C LEU A 294 -23.09 6.83 -19.83
N GLN A 295 -22.31 7.84 -19.47
CA GLN A 295 -21.09 7.67 -18.70
C GLN A 295 -21.05 8.74 -17.61
N VAL A 296 -20.77 8.30 -16.39
CA VAL A 296 -20.41 9.19 -15.29
C VAL A 296 -18.89 9.15 -15.16
N ARG A 297 -18.27 10.32 -15.00
CA ARG A 297 -16.83 10.45 -14.75
C ARG A 297 -16.65 11.24 -13.47
N ARG A 298 -15.67 10.84 -12.66
CA ARG A 298 -15.26 11.65 -11.51
C ARG A 298 -14.30 12.73 -12.00
N PHE A 299 -14.45 13.95 -11.51
CA PHE A 299 -13.43 14.98 -11.69
C PHE A 299 -12.23 14.62 -10.81
N GLU A 300 -11.02 14.57 -11.39
CA GLU A 300 -9.77 14.42 -10.64
C GLU A 300 -9.28 15.77 -10.13
#